data_AF-A0AA41VL99-F1
#
_entry.id   AF-A0AA41VL99-F1
#
_cell.length_a   1.000
_cell.length_b   1.000
_cell.length_c   1.000
_cell.angle_alpha   90.00
_cell.angle_beta   90.00
_cell.angle_gamma   90.00
#
_symmetry.space_group_name_H-M   'P 1'
#
loop_
_entity.id
_entity.type
_entity.pdbx_description
1 polymer ?
#
loop_
_entity_poly.entity_id
_entity_poly.type
_entity_poly.pdbx_seq_one_letter_code
_entity_poly.pdbx_strand_id
1 'polypeptide(L)'
;MNVAAATTTTLCNFSSSSSSSKSANFSLFSNYSSTSFSSSFFCPPARNLNFASYSSSPPHSTSSLVIEQKNSTPESNTTSTTSTSTVEVDNQEKEETTNSSSSSKSVSRRLILLRHAQSSWEDRSLRDHNRPLSSPGRADAIAVSTKLQQLGWLPQLILSSDATRTRETLKIMQEQVKSFLEAEVHFISSFYSIAAMDGQTAGHLQQTICQYSKDEIFTVMCMGHNRGWEEAASMFSGTAIELKTCNAALLEATGKSWEEAFALAGLGGWNLHGIVKPN
;
A
#
# COMPACT_ATOMS: atom_id res chain seq x y z
N MET A 1 11.75 -63.58 40.48
CA MET A 1 11.89 -62.83 41.75
C MET A 1 11.92 -61.35 41.39
N ASN A 2 10.86 -60.63 41.77
CA ASN A 2 10.67 -59.20 41.55
C ASN A 2 11.53 -58.38 42.52
N VAL A 3 12.06 -57.24 42.07
CA VAL A 3 12.62 -56.20 42.93
C VAL A 3 11.95 -54.87 42.56
N ALA A 4 11.46 -54.17 43.57
CA ALA A 4 10.72 -52.91 43.51
C ALA A 4 11.36 -51.87 44.45
N ALA A 5 10.89 -50.62 44.32
CA ALA A 5 11.14 -49.40 45.11
C ALA A 5 12.27 -48.49 44.56
N ALA A 6 12.17 -47.15 44.56
CA ALA A 6 11.38 -46.26 45.42
C ALA A 6 11.02 -44.92 44.74
N THR A 7 9.96 -44.31 45.28
CA THR A 7 9.38 -42.98 45.01
C THR A 7 9.85 -41.98 46.06
N THR A 8 10.12 -40.71 45.71
CA THR A 8 10.08 -39.59 46.67
C THR A 8 9.64 -38.28 46.02
N THR A 9 8.55 -37.72 46.54
CA THR A 9 8.01 -36.37 46.30
C THR A 9 8.49 -35.46 47.44
N THR A 10 8.77 -34.18 47.17
CA THR A 10 8.89 -33.16 48.22
C THR A 10 8.25 -31.84 47.76
N LEU A 11 7.24 -31.42 48.54
CA LEU A 11 6.64 -30.09 48.59
C LEU A 11 7.33 -29.29 49.70
N CYS A 12 7.49 -27.97 49.52
CA CYS A 12 7.67 -27.03 50.63
C CYS A 12 7.10 -25.64 50.32
N ASN A 13 6.50 -25.07 51.35
CA ASN A 13 5.66 -23.87 51.48
C ASN A 13 6.40 -22.53 51.33
N PHE A 14 5.66 -21.43 51.14
CA PHE A 14 5.94 -20.18 51.87
C PHE A 14 4.68 -19.33 52.13
N SER A 15 4.69 -18.71 53.31
CA SER A 15 3.59 -18.08 54.04
C SER A 15 3.38 -16.59 53.73
N SER A 16 2.21 -16.10 54.14
CA SER A 16 1.69 -14.73 54.16
C SER A 16 2.30 -13.81 55.23
N SER A 17 2.37 -12.49 54.95
CA SER A 17 2.03 -11.42 55.91
C SER A 17 1.91 -10.03 55.24
N SER A 18 1.04 -9.21 55.81
CA SER A 18 0.61 -7.85 55.45
C SER A 18 1.46 -6.75 56.11
N SER A 19 1.58 -5.55 55.51
CA SER A 19 1.56 -4.24 56.20
C SER A 19 1.70 -3.06 55.24
N SER A 20 1.54 -1.86 55.77
CA SER A 20 0.82 -0.71 55.22
C SER A 20 1.71 0.47 54.80
N SER A 21 1.13 1.34 53.96
CA SER A 21 1.34 2.80 53.84
C SER A 21 2.73 3.36 53.48
N LYS A 22 2.76 4.12 52.37
CA LYS A 22 3.32 5.49 52.33
C LYS A 22 2.78 6.25 51.12
N SER A 23 2.22 7.42 51.41
CA SER A 23 1.74 8.45 50.50
C SER A 23 2.89 9.23 49.85
N ALA A 24 2.74 9.62 48.59
CA ALA A 24 3.40 10.80 48.03
C ALA A 24 2.48 11.48 47.01
N ASN A 25 2.21 12.76 47.27
CA ASN A 25 1.44 13.68 46.43
C ASN A 25 2.19 14.00 45.13
N PHE A 26 1.47 14.11 44.02
CA PHE A 26 1.81 15.05 42.95
C PHE A 26 0.51 15.59 42.32
N SER A 27 0.37 16.91 42.32
CA SER A 27 -0.79 17.64 41.80
C SER A 27 -0.42 18.39 40.52
N LEU A 28 -1.43 18.57 39.66
CA LEU A 28 -1.59 19.59 38.60
C LEU A 28 -0.64 19.43 37.39
N PHE A 29 -1.09 19.46 36.13
CA PHE A 29 -2.09 20.32 35.49
C PHE A 29 -2.85 19.58 34.38
N SER A 30 -4.16 19.83 34.27
CA SER A 30 -4.97 19.47 33.11
C SER A 30 -5.64 20.75 32.62
N ASN A 31 -5.26 21.23 31.43
CA ASN A 31 -5.90 22.32 30.71
C ASN A 31 -6.25 21.80 29.31
N TYR A 32 -7.50 21.38 29.13
CA TYR A 32 -8.10 21.20 27.81
C TYR A 32 -9.22 22.24 27.67
N SER A 33 -8.96 23.26 26.85
CA SER A 33 -9.99 24.16 26.34
C SER A 33 -10.70 23.46 25.18
N SER A 34 -12.00 23.29 25.33
CA SER A 34 -12.94 22.85 24.32
C SER A 34 -13.36 24.03 23.46
N THR A 35 -12.98 24.02 22.18
CA THR A 35 -13.60 24.88 21.15
C THR A 35 -14.50 24.03 20.27
N SER A 36 -15.80 24.29 20.39
CA SER A 36 -16.87 23.69 19.58
C SER A 36 -16.90 24.36 18.21
N PHE A 37 -16.66 23.59 17.15
CA PHE A 37 -16.95 24.01 15.77
C PHE A 37 -18.23 23.31 15.30
N SER A 38 -19.31 24.08 15.28
CA SER A 38 -20.57 23.71 14.64
C SER A 38 -20.40 23.81 13.13
N SER A 39 -20.54 22.69 12.41
CA SER A 39 -20.65 22.66 10.95
C SER A 39 -22.01 22.09 10.56
N SER A 40 -22.90 22.99 10.18
CA SER A 40 -24.20 22.71 9.61
C SER A 40 -24.03 22.19 8.18
N PHE A 41 -24.22 20.89 7.98
CA PHE A 41 -24.27 20.29 6.64
C PHE A 41 -25.65 20.51 6.01
N PHE A 42 -25.66 21.29 4.93
CA PHE A 42 -26.77 21.43 3.99
C PHE A 42 -26.80 20.19 3.07
N CYS A 43 -27.94 19.50 3.03
CA CYS A 43 -28.20 18.35 2.16
C CYS A 43 -29.05 18.79 0.96
N PRO A 44 -28.61 18.60 -0.30
CA PRO A 44 -29.49 18.77 -1.47
C PRO A 44 -30.21 17.45 -1.82
N PRO A 45 -31.44 17.50 -2.37
CA PRO A 45 -32.24 16.30 -2.62
C PRO A 45 -31.81 15.55 -3.89
N ALA A 46 -31.99 14.24 -3.84
CA ALA A 46 -31.72 13.28 -4.91
C ALA A 46 -32.53 13.55 -6.19
N ARG A 47 -31.86 13.50 -7.35
CA ARG A 47 -32.53 13.41 -8.66
C ARG A 47 -32.68 11.94 -9.06
N ASN A 48 -33.93 11.57 -9.35
CA ASN A 48 -34.32 10.34 -10.04
C ASN A 48 -33.58 10.20 -11.38
N LEU A 49 -32.91 9.07 -11.58
CA LEU A 49 -32.48 8.61 -12.90
C LEU A 49 -33.32 7.39 -13.27
N ASN A 50 -34.16 7.58 -14.28
CA ASN A 50 -34.91 6.52 -14.93
C ASN A 50 -33.95 5.60 -15.71
N PHE A 51 -34.11 4.31 -15.49
CA PHE A 51 -33.57 3.23 -16.31
C PHE A 51 -34.10 3.33 -17.74
N ALA A 52 -33.21 3.42 -18.73
CA ALA A 52 -33.52 3.08 -20.11
C ALA A 52 -32.49 2.06 -20.59
N SER A 53 -32.93 0.81 -20.67
CA SER A 53 -32.22 -0.31 -21.26
C SER A 53 -32.13 -0.14 -22.78
N TYR A 54 -30.91 -0.12 -23.32
CA TYR A 54 -30.69 -0.38 -24.74
C TYR A 54 -29.66 -1.49 -24.93
N SER A 55 -30.18 -2.57 -25.50
CA SER A 55 -29.48 -3.71 -26.08
C SER A 55 -28.87 -3.30 -27.42
N SER A 56 -27.62 -3.65 -27.68
CA SER A 56 -27.16 -4.11 -29.00
C SER A 56 -25.69 -4.53 -28.99
N SER A 57 -25.45 -5.71 -29.54
CA SER A 57 -24.17 -6.22 -30.07
C SER A 57 -24.55 -7.15 -31.22
N PRO A 58 -23.63 -7.58 -32.11
CA PRO A 58 -22.62 -6.84 -32.87
C PRO A 58 -22.84 -7.10 -34.40
N PRO A 59 -21.86 -6.84 -35.28
CA PRO A 59 -21.34 -8.02 -35.99
C PRO A 59 -19.82 -8.02 -36.26
N HIS A 60 -19.33 -9.24 -36.44
CA HIS A 60 -18.02 -9.66 -36.94
C HIS A 60 -17.89 -9.53 -38.47
N SER A 61 -16.65 -9.32 -38.94
CA SER A 61 -15.99 -9.98 -40.11
C SER A 61 -14.51 -9.55 -40.13
N THR A 62 -13.48 -10.41 -39.97
CA THR A 62 -12.80 -11.26 -40.99
C THR A 62 -12.53 -10.50 -42.31
N SER A 63 -11.35 -10.50 -42.97
CA SER A 63 -10.16 -11.35 -42.99
C SER A 63 -9.03 -10.69 -43.84
N SER A 64 -7.78 -11.19 -43.69
CA SER A 64 -6.68 -11.30 -44.69
C SER A 64 -5.89 -10.03 -45.08
N LEU A 65 -4.57 -9.91 -44.82
CA LEU A 65 -3.34 -10.56 -45.37
C LEU A 65 -2.81 -9.96 -46.70
N VAL A 66 -1.46 -10.00 -46.82
CA VAL A 66 -0.52 -9.67 -47.94
C VAL A 66 0.09 -8.26 -47.86
N ILE A 67 1.32 -8.09 -47.31
CA ILE A 67 2.69 -8.23 -47.87
C ILE A 67 2.98 -7.31 -49.08
N GLU A 68 3.84 -6.31 -48.89
CA GLU A 68 4.96 -6.06 -49.82
C GLU A 68 6.07 -5.21 -49.17
N GLN A 69 7.29 -5.75 -49.20
CA GLN A 69 8.54 -5.04 -48.97
C GLN A 69 8.93 -4.25 -50.22
N LYS A 70 9.56 -3.08 -50.06
CA LYS A 70 10.54 -2.57 -51.03
C LYS A 70 11.66 -1.81 -50.31
N ASN A 71 12.85 -2.39 -50.41
CA ASN A 71 14.15 -1.75 -50.21
C ASN A 71 14.37 -0.65 -51.25
N SER A 72 15.01 0.46 -50.83
CA SER A 72 15.91 1.27 -51.66
C SER A 72 16.77 2.19 -50.76
N THR A 73 18.06 1.87 -50.61
CA THR A 73 19.20 2.81 -50.45
C THR A 73 19.74 3.16 -51.85
N PRO A 74 20.69 4.09 -52.11
CA PRO A 74 21.80 4.55 -51.24
C PRO A 74 22.21 6.05 -51.36
N GLU A 75 23.38 6.38 -50.78
CA GLU A 75 24.31 7.51 -51.03
C GLU A 75 24.00 8.89 -50.42
N SER A 76 24.95 9.78 -50.07
CA SER A 76 26.35 9.82 -49.58
C SER A 76 26.77 11.30 -49.57
N ASN A 77 27.82 11.67 -48.83
CA ASN A 77 28.57 12.96 -48.77
C ASN A 77 28.38 13.73 -47.45
N THR A 78 29.35 13.74 -46.51
CA THR A 78 30.69 14.39 -46.51
C THR A 78 30.58 15.92 -46.61
N THR A 79 30.95 16.65 -45.55
CA THR A 79 31.99 17.70 -45.56
C THR A 79 32.15 18.34 -44.17
N SER A 80 33.40 18.30 -43.72
CA SER A 80 33.98 18.98 -42.58
C SER A 80 34.07 20.49 -42.80
N THR A 81 33.86 21.31 -41.77
CA THR A 81 34.50 22.64 -41.72
C THR A 81 34.83 23.04 -40.29
N THR A 82 36.13 23.23 -40.09
CA THR A 82 36.83 23.80 -38.95
C THR A 82 36.56 25.30 -38.85
N SER A 83 36.45 25.85 -37.64
CA SER A 83 36.79 27.25 -37.36
C SER A 83 37.24 27.40 -35.90
N THR A 84 38.49 27.80 -35.76
CA THR A 84 39.24 28.13 -34.54
C THR A 84 39.14 29.63 -34.26
N SER A 85 39.09 30.04 -32.99
CA SER A 85 39.61 31.34 -32.44
C SER A 85 39.45 31.30 -30.90
N THR A 86 40.52 31.06 -30.13
CA THR A 86 41.31 32.02 -29.31
C THR A 86 40.53 32.68 -28.16
N VAL A 87 40.70 32.19 -26.92
CA VAL A 87 41.52 32.73 -25.80
C VAL A 87 41.01 34.06 -25.25
N GLU A 88 40.54 34.05 -23.99
CA GLU A 88 40.86 35.06 -22.98
C GLU A 88 40.53 34.53 -21.58
N VAL A 89 41.49 34.74 -20.67
CA VAL A 89 41.46 34.41 -19.24
C VAL A 89 41.04 35.68 -18.52
N ASP A 90 40.03 35.62 -17.66
CA ASP A 90 39.93 36.56 -16.55
C ASP A 90 39.34 35.91 -15.32
N ASN A 91 40.07 36.08 -14.21
CA ASN A 91 39.72 35.63 -12.87
C ASN A 91 38.80 36.69 -12.26
N GLN A 92 37.57 36.33 -11.92
CA GLN A 92 36.82 37.05 -10.92
C GLN A 92 36.24 36.07 -9.90
N GLU A 93 36.81 36.12 -8.69
CA GLU A 93 36.16 35.70 -7.46
C GLU A 93 34.81 36.41 -7.38
N LYS A 94 33.74 35.63 -7.53
CA LYS A 94 32.40 36.05 -7.15
C LYS A 94 31.90 34.99 -6.19
N GLU A 95 31.68 35.43 -4.94
CA GLU A 95 30.88 34.72 -3.95
C GLU A 95 29.51 34.41 -4.57
N GLU A 96 29.39 33.26 -5.22
CA GLU A 96 28.10 32.64 -5.45
C GLU A 96 27.67 32.01 -4.14
N THR A 97 26.92 32.80 -3.39
CA THR A 97 25.91 32.30 -2.48
C THR A 97 25.16 31.15 -3.16
N THR A 98 25.52 29.92 -2.80
CA THR A 98 24.84 28.71 -3.23
C THR A 98 23.48 28.67 -2.55
N ASN A 99 22.54 29.48 -3.02
CA ASN A 99 21.12 29.19 -2.90
C ASN A 99 20.82 28.03 -3.85
N SER A 100 21.35 26.86 -3.51
CA SER A 100 20.88 25.56 -3.97
C SER A 100 19.53 25.32 -3.29
N SER A 101 18.50 26.07 -3.69
CA SER A 101 17.13 25.59 -3.55
C SER A 101 16.99 24.47 -4.57
N SER A 102 17.38 23.26 -4.16
CA SER A 102 17.20 22.07 -4.98
C SER A 102 15.72 21.96 -5.29
N SER A 103 15.30 22.39 -6.48
CA SER A 103 13.97 22.12 -6.98
C SER A 103 13.92 20.63 -7.29
N SER A 104 13.73 19.80 -6.25
CA SER A 104 13.57 18.37 -6.43
C SER A 104 12.44 18.16 -7.43
N LYS A 105 12.73 17.42 -8.50
CA LYS A 105 11.78 17.14 -9.58
C LYS A 105 10.68 16.25 -9.02
N SER A 106 9.43 16.50 -9.38
CA SER A 106 8.33 15.60 -9.03
C SER A 106 8.55 14.22 -9.69
N VAL A 107 8.30 13.15 -8.95
CA VAL A 107 8.50 11.75 -9.37
C VAL A 107 7.21 10.96 -9.23
N SER A 108 7.11 9.83 -9.94
CA SER A 108 5.98 8.90 -9.78
C SER A 108 6.07 8.16 -8.43
N ARG A 109 4.93 8.10 -7.73
CA ARG A 109 4.72 7.35 -6.49
C ARG A 109 3.56 6.39 -6.66
N ARG A 110 3.81 5.12 -6.36
CA ARG A 110 2.94 3.98 -6.64
C ARG A 110 2.40 3.38 -5.35
N LEU A 111 1.09 3.39 -5.18
CA LEU A 111 0.39 2.80 -4.04
C LEU A 111 -0.32 1.52 -4.48
N ILE A 112 0.09 0.38 -3.91
CA ILE A 112 -0.57 -0.91 -4.11
C ILE A 112 -1.51 -1.18 -2.93
N LEU A 113 -2.81 -1.31 -3.20
CA LEU A 113 -3.81 -1.70 -2.20
C LEU A 113 -4.18 -3.17 -2.42
N LEU A 114 -3.71 -4.04 -1.53
CA LEU A 114 -3.93 -5.48 -1.58
C LEU A 114 -4.88 -5.93 -0.46
N ARG A 115 -6.01 -6.55 -0.84
CA ARG A 115 -6.84 -7.30 0.12
C ARG A 115 -6.19 -8.65 0.40
N HIS A 116 -6.16 -9.08 1.66
CA HIS A 116 -5.63 -10.38 2.04
C HIS A 116 -6.24 -11.56 1.24
N ALA A 117 -5.50 -12.67 1.13
CA ALA A 117 -5.99 -13.87 0.46
C ALA A 117 -7.08 -14.60 1.28
N GLN A 118 -7.80 -15.53 0.66
CA GLN A 118 -8.97 -16.14 1.27
C GLN A 118 -8.63 -16.86 2.60
N SER A 119 -9.33 -16.49 3.68
CA SER A 119 -9.19 -17.11 5.00
C SER A 119 -10.09 -18.33 5.22
N SER A 120 -9.66 -19.26 6.07
CA SER A 120 -10.43 -20.44 6.47
C SER A 120 -11.46 -20.12 7.56
N TRP A 121 -12.60 -20.82 7.53
CA TRP A 121 -13.65 -20.79 8.55
C TRP A 121 -13.87 -22.15 9.22
N GLU A 122 -12.97 -23.10 8.99
CA GLU A 122 -13.11 -24.49 9.46
C GLU A 122 -13.11 -24.57 10.99
N ASP A 123 -12.21 -23.84 11.65
CA ASP A 123 -12.17 -23.76 13.11
C ASP A 123 -12.95 -22.54 13.60
N ARG A 124 -14.17 -22.80 14.09
CA ARG A 124 -15.07 -21.76 14.65
C ARG A 124 -14.67 -21.29 16.04
N SER A 125 -13.72 -21.95 16.71
CA SER A 125 -13.25 -21.56 18.04
C SER A 125 -12.25 -20.39 17.99
N LEU A 126 -11.68 -20.11 16.82
CA LEU A 126 -10.72 -19.03 16.63
C LEU A 126 -11.41 -17.66 16.59
N ARG A 127 -10.79 -16.68 17.26
CA ARG A 127 -11.12 -15.25 17.09
C ARG A 127 -10.87 -14.86 15.63
N ASP A 128 -11.66 -13.94 15.07
CA ASP A 128 -11.54 -13.56 13.65
C ASP A 128 -10.12 -13.12 13.27
N HIS A 129 -9.48 -12.31 14.12
CA HIS A 129 -8.10 -11.84 13.92
C HIS A 129 -7.08 -12.99 13.77
N ASN A 130 -7.33 -14.12 14.44
CA ASN A 130 -6.44 -15.27 14.45
C ASN A 130 -6.70 -16.26 13.30
N ARG A 131 -7.72 -16.02 12.46
CA ARG A 131 -8.11 -16.98 11.40
C ARG A 131 -7.00 -17.14 10.35
N PRO A 132 -6.60 -18.38 10.02
CA PRO A 132 -5.57 -18.64 9.02
C PRO A 132 -6.11 -18.54 7.60
N LEU A 133 -5.22 -18.63 6.61
CA LEU A 133 -5.56 -18.81 5.20
C LEU A 133 -6.15 -20.19 4.94
N SER A 134 -7.09 -20.22 4.00
CA SER A 134 -7.58 -21.45 3.37
C SER A 134 -6.56 -21.98 2.34
N SER A 135 -6.65 -23.25 1.98
CA SER A 135 -5.78 -23.83 0.94
C SER A 135 -5.86 -23.08 -0.41
N PRO A 136 -7.06 -22.71 -0.93
CA PRO A 136 -7.15 -21.85 -2.11
C PRO A 136 -6.51 -20.47 -1.91
N GLY A 137 -6.71 -19.84 -0.76
CA GLY A 137 -6.09 -18.54 -0.45
C GLY A 137 -4.56 -18.58 -0.44
N ARG A 138 -3.96 -19.70 -0.04
CA ARG A 138 -2.49 -19.88 -0.13
C ARG A 138 -2.04 -19.92 -1.60
N ALA A 139 -2.76 -20.63 -2.46
CA ALA A 139 -2.47 -20.67 -3.90
C ALA A 139 -2.66 -19.30 -4.57
N ASP A 140 -3.69 -18.55 -4.17
CA ASP A 140 -3.93 -17.19 -4.65
C ASP A 140 -2.76 -16.25 -4.34
N ALA A 141 -2.22 -16.31 -3.11
CA ALA A 141 -1.07 -15.49 -2.72
C ALA A 141 0.18 -15.78 -3.56
N ILE A 142 0.41 -17.05 -3.93
CA ILE A 142 1.50 -17.46 -4.85
C ILE A 142 1.26 -16.88 -6.24
N ALA A 143 0.04 -17.04 -6.77
CA ALA A 143 -0.30 -16.57 -8.11
C ALA A 143 -0.18 -15.04 -8.22
N VAL A 144 -0.70 -14.30 -7.23
CA VAL A 144 -0.71 -12.83 -7.23
C VAL A 144 0.71 -12.28 -7.03
N SER A 145 1.52 -12.84 -6.13
CA SER A 145 2.93 -12.39 -5.99
C SER A 145 3.72 -12.57 -7.29
N THR A 146 3.55 -13.70 -7.97
CA THR A 146 4.20 -13.97 -9.26
C THR A 146 3.75 -12.97 -10.34
N LYS A 147 2.44 -12.67 -10.42
CA LYS A 147 1.93 -11.65 -11.36
C LYS A 147 2.45 -10.26 -11.06
N LEU A 148 2.49 -9.85 -9.79
CA LEU A 148 3.03 -8.56 -9.38
C LEU A 148 4.52 -8.44 -9.75
N GLN A 149 5.29 -9.51 -9.61
CA GLN A 149 6.69 -9.56 -10.07
C GLN A 149 6.80 -9.37 -11.59
N GLN A 150 6.01 -10.10 -12.37
CA GLN A 150 6.01 -10.01 -13.83
C GLN A 150 5.64 -8.61 -14.33
N LEU A 151 4.76 -7.91 -13.63
CA LEU A 151 4.34 -6.54 -13.94
C LEU A 151 5.30 -5.46 -13.42
N GLY A 152 6.31 -5.82 -12.60
CA GLY A 152 7.19 -4.86 -11.95
C GLY A 152 6.51 -4.02 -10.87
N TRP A 153 5.41 -4.52 -10.29
CA TRP A 153 4.66 -3.90 -9.20
C TRP A 153 5.24 -4.34 -7.85
N LEU A 154 6.51 -3.97 -7.65
CA LEU A 154 7.32 -4.41 -6.52
C LEU A 154 7.41 -3.29 -5.48
N PRO A 155 6.88 -3.47 -4.27
CA PRO A 155 6.97 -2.48 -3.20
C PRO A 155 8.37 -2.42 -2.60
N GLN A 156 8.77 -1.24 -2.16
CA GLN A 156 9.94 -1.03 -1.30
C GLN A 156 9.54 -1.01 0.19
N LEU A 157 8.27 -0.66 0.47
CA LEU A 157 7.68 -0.64 1.80
C LEU A 157 6.33 -1.36 1.79
N ILE A 158 6.10 -2.22 2.78
CA ILE A 158 4.87 -2.96 2.99
C ILE A 158 4.31 -2.62 4.36
N LEU A 159 3.12 -2.04 4.37
CA LEU A 159 2.34 -1.75 5.57
C LEU A 159 1.19 -2.75 5.61
N SER A 160 1.17 -3.65 6.59
CA SER A 160 0.19 -4.74 6.63
C SER A 160 -0.59 -4.74 7.94
N SER A 161 -1.87 -5.09 7.91
CA SER A 161 -2.56 -5.52 9.14
C SER A 161 -1.83 -6.69 9.80
N ASP A 162 -1.91 -6.74 11.12
CA ASP A 162 -1.31 -7.77 11.97
C ASP A 162 -2.15 -9.05 12.13
N ALA A 163 -3.31 -9.16 11.46
CA ALA A 163 -4.13 -10.37 11.47
C ALA A 163 -3.38 -11.58 10.90
N THR A 164 -3.71 -12.79 11.36
CA THR A 164 -3.01 -14.01 10.91
C THR A 164 -3.07 -14.17 9.39
N ARG A 165 -4.24 -14.00 8.78
CA ARG A 165 -4.43 -14.10 7.32
C ARG A 165 -3.60 -13.12 6.50
N THR A 166 -3.36 -11.89 6.97
CA THR A 166 -2.49 -10.92 6.27
C THR A 166 -1.03 -11.29 6.43
N ARG A 167 -0.62 -11.70 7.64
CA ARG A 167 0.73 -12.22 7.90
C ARG A 167 1.06 -13.43 7.03
N GLU A 168 0.16 -14.40 6.95
CA GLU A 168 0.34 -15.59 6.11
C GLU A 168 0.33 -15.26 4.63
N THR A 169 -0.53 -14.33 4.17
CA THR A 169 -0.52 -13.86 2.78
C THR A 169 0.86 -13.29 2.44
N LEU A 170 1.36 -12.35 3.25
CA LEU A 170 2.67 -11.73 3.03
C LEU A 170 3.80 -12.76 3.07
N LYS A 171 3.79 -13.67 4.06
CA LYS A 171 4.82 -14.71 4.19
C LYS A 171 4.93 -15.55 2.92
N ILE A 172 3.80 -15.99 2.36
CA ILE A 172 3.78 -16.76 1.12
C ILE A 172 4.31 -15.94 -0.06
N MET A 173 3.95 -14.66 -0.15
CA MET A 173 4.48 -13.78 -1.19
C MET A 173 6.00 -13.61 -1.09
N GLN A 174 6.55 -13.52 0.12
CA GLN A 174 7.99 -13.43 0.39
C GLN A 174 8.74 -14.72 0.06
N GLU A 175 8.14 -15.88 0.35
CA GLU A 175 8.67 -17.19 -0.03
C GLU A 175 8.71 -17.37 -1.56
N GLN A 176 7.73 -16.80 -2.27
CA GLN A 176 7.60 -16.94 -3.72
C GLN A 176 8.46 -15.93 -4.51
N VAL A 177 8.57 -14.68 -4.04
CA VAL A 177 9.21 -13.59 -4.78
C VAL A 177 10.18 -12.81 -3.89
N LYS A 178 11.46 -12.85 -4.24
CA LYS A 178 12.57 -12.23 -3.49
C LYS A 178 12.35 -10.76 -3.16
N SER A 179 11.80 -9.96 -4.07
CA SER A 179 11.62 -8.52 -3.85
C SER A 179 10.62 -8.20 -2.72
N PHE A 180 9.65 -9.07 -2.41
CA PHE A 180 8.79 -8.88 -1.23
C PHE A 180 9.55 -9.18 0.07
N LEU A 181 10.55 -10.05 0.03
CA LEU A 181 11.42 -10.34 1.18
C LEU A 181 12.39 -9.18 1.46
N GLU A 182 12.82 -8.47 0.42
CA GLU A 182 13.73 -7.33 0.51
C GLU A 182 13.02 -6.02 0.90
N ALA A 183 11.69 -5.95 0.78
CA ALA A 183 10.92 -4.79 1.17
C ALA A 183 10.92 -4.58 2.70
N GLU A 184 10.93 -3.31 3.12
CA GLU A 184 10.71 -2.95 4.52
C GLU A 184 9.26 -3.32 4.92
N VAL A 185 9.06 -3.95 6.09
CA VAL A 185 7.73 -4.42 6.52
C VAL A 185 7.37 -3.88 7.89
N HIS A 186 6.18 -3.27 7.99
CA HIS A 186 5.56 -2.89 9.27
C HIS A 186 4.17 -3.49 9.42
N PHE A 187 3.90 -4.02 10.62
CA PHE A 187 2.57 -4.51 10.96
C PHE A 187 1.80 -3.48 11.77
N ILE A 188 0.69 -3.02 11.22
CA ILE A 188 -0.12 -1.91 11.72
C ILE A 188 -1.44 -2.48 12.25
N SER A 189 -1.57 -2.62 13.57
CA SER A 189 -2.78 -3.19 14.17
C SER A 189 -4.05 -2.41 13.82
N SER A 190 -3.96 -1.09 13.66
CA SER A 190 -5.11 -0.26 13.27
C SER A 190 -5.64 -0.56 11.88
N PHE A 191 -4.87 -1.19 10.98
CA PHE A 191 -5.37 -1.62 9.66
C PHE A 191 -6.44 -2.72 9.76
N TYR A 192 -6.48 -3.47 10.87
CA TYR A 192 -7.57 -4.42 11.13
C TYR A 192 -8.86 -3.71 11.53
N SER A 193 -8.79 -2.76 12.49
CA SER A 193 -9.97 -2.09 13.02
C SER A 193 -10.54 -1.04 12.09
N ILE A 194 -9.68 -0.25 11.42
CA ILE A 194 -10.12 0.85 10.54
C ILE A 194 -10.88 0.33 9.32
N ALA A 195 -10.58 -0.88 8.87
CA ALA A 195 -11.21 -1.48 7.70
C ALA A 195 -12.72 -1.76 7.90
N ALA A 196 -13.19 -1.74 9.15
CA ALA A 196 -14.61 -1.85 9.52
C ALA A 196 -15.28 -0.49 9.77
N MET A 197 -14.55 0.63 9.65
CA MET A 197 -15.06 1.99 9.85
C MET A 197 -15.25 2.69 8.49
N ASP A 198 -16.50 2.88 8.10
CA ASP A 198 -16.87 3.46 6.79
C ASP A 198 -16.23 4.85 6.57
N GLY A 199 -15.58 5.02 5.42
CA GLY A 199 -15.02 6.30 4.97
C GLY A 199 -13.76 6.77 5.71
N GLN A 200 -13.26 6.03 6.71
CA GLN A 200 -12.08 6.43 7.49
C GLN A 200 -10.77 5.84 6.96
N THR A 201 -10.84 4.74 6.19
CA THR A 201 -9.65 3.99 5.79
C THR A 201 -8.70 4.80 4.90
N ALA A 202 -9.20 5.61 3.95
CA ALA A 202 -8.35 6.39 3.05
C ALA A 202 -7.47 7.39 3.80
N GLY A 203 -8.05 8.18 4.71
CA GLY A 203 -7.31 9.15 5.52
C GLY A 203 -6.29 8.47 6.44
N HIS A 204 -6.67 7.34 7.05
CA HIS A 204 -5.77 6.55 7.90
C HIS A 204 -4.58 5.97 7.11
N LEU A 205 -4.83 5.47 5.89
CA LEU A 205 -3.78 4.98 5.00
C LEU A 205 -2.82 6.12 4.62
N GLN A 206 -3.33 7.29 4.22
CA GLN A 206 -2.52 8.45 3.92
C GLN A 206 -1.61 8.81 5.11
N GLN A 207 -2.18 8.97 6.31
CA GLN A 207 -1.42 9.32 7.50
C GLN A 207 -0.34 8.27 7.81
N THR A 208 -0.69 6.99 7.71
CA THR A 208 0.26 5.89 8.00
C THR A 208 1.37 5.84 6.95
N ILE A 209 1.05 6.03 5.66
CA ILE A 209 2.07 6.06 4.59
C ILE A 209 3.05 7.21 4.81
N CYS A 210 2.55 8.42 5.10
CA CYS A 210 3.37 9.58 5.42
C CYS A 210 4.22 9.39 6.68
N GLN A 211 3.72 8.67 7.68
CA GLN A 211 4.47 8.39 8.90
C GLN A 211 5.64 7.41 8.70
N TYR A 212 5.46 6.38 7.87
CA TYR A 212 6.43 5.28 7.74
C TYR A 212 7.30 5.38 6.48
N SER A 213 6.88 6.11 5.47
CA SER A 213 7.59 6.24 4.21
C SER A 213 8.64 7.34 4.24
N LYS A 214 9.52 7.32 3.24
CA LYS A 214 10.54 8.34 2.98
C LYS A 214 10.49 8.71 1.50
N ASP A 215 11.15 9.80 1.13
CA ASP A 215 11.09 10.30 -0.24
C ASP A 215 11.72 9.34 -1.25
N GLU A 216 12.67 8.50 -0.84
CA GLU A 216 13.34 7.48 -1.67
C GLU A 216 12.50 6.21 -1.87
N ILE A 217 11.41 6.06 -1.11
CA ILE A 217 10.45 4.96 -1.27
C ILE A 217 9.41 5.41 -2.28
N PHE A 218 9.47 4.89 -3.51
CA PHE A 218 8.57 5.25 -4.59
C PHE A 218 7.38 4.30 -4.72
N THR A 219 7.46 3.08 -4.17
CA THR A 219 6.36 2.11 -4.21
C THR A 219 6.04 1.57 -2.82
N VAL A 220 4.81 1.81 -2.37
CA VAL A 220 4.28 1.33 -1.09
C VAL A 220 3.15 0.35 -1.35
N MET A 221 3.15 -0.79 -0.65
CA MET A 221 2.01 -1.69 -0.61
C MET A 221 1.34 -1.64 0.76
N CYS A 222 0.05 -1.37 0.77
CA CYS A 222 -0.78 -1.52 1.96
C CYS A 222 -1.61 -2.80 1.84
N MET A 223 -1.52 -3.70 2.83
CA MET A 223 -2.28 -4.95 2.89
C MET A 223 -3.28 -4.93 4.04
N GLY A 224 -4.55 -5.20 3.73
CA GLY A 224 -5.62 -5.13 4.73
C GLY A 224 -6.88 -5.88 4.33
N HIS A 225 -8.01 -5.32 4.74
CA HIS A 225 -9.31 -5.99 4.73
C HIS A 225 -10.36 -5.14 4.02
N ASN A 226 -11.38 -5.81 3.47
CA ASN A 226 -12.62 -5.13 3.09
C ASN A 226 -13.50 -4.94 4.33
N ARG A 227 -14.36 -3.91 4.37
CA ARG A 227 -14.73 -2.99 3.27
C ARG A 227 -13.71 -1.87 2.99
N GLY A 228 -12.92 -1.48 4.00
CA GLY A 228 -12.05 -0.30 3.94
C GLY A 228 -11.05 -0.22 2.78
N TRP A 229 -10.42 -1.33 2.36
CA TRP A 229 -9.45 -1.28 1.25
C TRP A 229 -10.09 -0.95 -0.10
N GLU A 230 -11.28 -1.49 -0.34
CA GLU A 230 -12.06 -1.25 -1.54
C GLU A 230 -12.55 0.20 -1.59
N GLU A 231 -13.04 0.70 -0.46
CA GLU A 231 -13.41 2.10 -0.29
C GLU A 231 -12.22 3.02 -0.53
N ALA A 232 -11.08 2.76 0.10
CA ALA A 232 -9.90 3.60 -0.06
C ALA A 232 -9.41 3.62 -1.51
N ALA A 233 -9.38 2.47 -2.18
CA ALA A 233 -9.04 2.39 -3.60
C ALA A 233 -10.01 3.24 -4.44
N SER A 234 -11.31 3.14 -4.16
CA SER A 234 -12.34 3.90 -4.87
C SER A 234 -12.24 5.41 -4.60
N MET A 235 -11.99 5.80 -3.35
CA MET A 235 -11.85 7.20 -2.93
C MET A 235 -10.61 7.85 -3.54
N PHE A 236 -9.46 7.17 -3.52
CA PHE A 236 -8.23 7.72 -4.11
C PHE A 236 -8.34 7.85 -5.63
N SER A 237 -8.89 6.84 -6.31
CA SER A 237 -9.00 6.84 -7.78
C SER A 237 -10.18 7.63 -8.34
N GLY A 238 -11.21 7.89 -7.53
CA GLY A 238 -12.45 8.53 -7.99
C GLY A 238 -13.32 7.61 -8.83
N THR A 239 -13.00 6.32 -8.89
CA THR A 239 -13.75 5.29 -9.65
C THR A 239 -14.21 4.18 -8.71
N ALA A 240 -15.34 3.54 -9.02
CA ALA A 240 -15.80 2.40 -8.23
C ALA A 240 -14.88 1.19 -8.48
N ILE A 241 -14.18 0.75 -7.44
CA ILE A 241 -13.27 -0.41 -7.47
C ILE A 241 -13.86 -1.52 -6.60
N GLU A 242 -13.76 -2.77 -7.05
CA GLU A 242 -14.09 -3.96 -6.26
C GLU A 242 -12.80 -4.76 -5.96
N LEU A 243 -12.56 -5.07 -4.69
CA LEU A 243 -11.42 -5.88 -4.24
C LEU A 243 -11.89 -7.20 -3.62
N LYS A 244 -11.94 -8.26 -4.43
CA LYS A 244 -12.08 -9.64 -3.94
C LYS A 244 -10.82 -10.08 -3.20
N THR A 245 -10.89 -11.22 -2.51
CA THR A 245 -9.74 -11.76 -1.78
C THR A 245 -8.53 -11.89 -2.70
N CYS A 246 -7.37 -11.46 -2.22
CA CYS A 246 -6.12 -11.42 -2.97
C CYS A 246 -6.08 -10.46 -4.18
N ASN A 247 -7.08 -9.59 -4.39
CA ASN A 247 -6.96 -8.55 -5.41
C ASN A 247 -5.98 -7.44 -4.98
N ALA A 248 -5.12 -7.00 -5.89
CA ALA A 248 -4.22 -5.86 -5.72
C ALA A 248 -4.50 -4.76 -6.75
N ALA A 249 -4.91 -3.57 -6.31
CA ALA A 249 -5.02 -2.39 -7.17
C ALA A 249 -3.72 -1.58 -7.13
N LEU A 250 -3.21 -1.14 -8.28
CA LEU A 250 -2.12 -0.16 -8.36
C LEU A 250 -2.68 1.23 -8.68
N LEU A 251 -2.43 2.16 -7.78
CA LEU A 251 -2.70 3.57 -7.93
C LEU A 251 -1.39 4.35 -8.07
N GLU A 252 -1.39 5.43 -8.84
CA GLU A 252 -0.21 6.26 -9.05
C GLU A 252 -0.53 7.75 -8.99
N ALA A 253 0.36 8.51 -8.37
CA ALA A 253 0.34 9.97 -8.36
C ALA A 253 1.77 10.50 -8.46
N THR A 254 1.93 11.79 -8.76
CA THR A 254 3.25 12.44 -8.82
C THR A 254 3.44 13.37 -7.62
N GLY A 255 4.60 13.31 -6.98
CA GLY A 255 4.99 14.23 -5.90
C GLY A 255 6.44 14.04 -5.50
N LYS A 256 7.08 15.09 -4.99
CA LYS A 256 8.46 15.04 -4.48
C LYS A 256 8.52 14.27 -3.17
N SER A 257 7.45 14.29 -2.37
CA SER A 257 7.22 13.44 -1.20
C SER A 257 5.87 12.71 -1.28
N TRP A 258 5.63 11.78 -0.35
CA TRP A 258 4.31 11.14 -0.23
C TRP A 258 3.23 12.13 0.21
N GLU A 259 3.54 13.06 1.11
CA GLU A 259 2.65 14.13 1.56
C GLU A 259 2.23 15.00 0.38
N GLU A 260 3.19 15.42 -0.46
CA GLU A 260 2.91 16.24 -1.63
C GLU A 260 2.08 15.46 -2.66
N ALA A 261 2.39 14.18 -2.91
CA ALA A 261 1.59 13.36 -3.81
C ALA A 261 0.13 13.24 -3.34
N PHE A 262 -0.11 13.01 -2.05
CA PHE A 262 -1.47 12.99 -1.49
C PHE A 262 -2.14 14.37 -1.55
N ALA A 263 -1.40 15.46 -1.29
CA ALA A 263 -1.94 16.81 -1.33
C ALA A 263 -2.33 17.25 -2.75
N LEU A 264 -1.51 16.91 -3.76
CA LEU A 264 -1.75 17.27 -5.16
C LEU A 264 -2.82 16.40 -5.81
N ALA A 265 -2.78 15.08 -5.60
CA ALA A 265 -3.76 14.16 -6.18
C ALA A 265 -5.11 14.23 -5.44
N GLY A 266 -5.08 14.41 -4.12
CA GLY A 266 -6.29 14.37 -3.29
C GLY A 266 -7.07 13.05 -3.42
N LEU A 267 -8.35 13.11 -3.06
CA LEU A 267 -9.30 12.05 -3.39
C LEU A 267 -9.76 12.24 -4.84
N GLY A 268 -9.74 11.17 -5.63
CA GLY A 268 -10.16 11.18 -7.03
C GLY A 268 -9.06 11.48 -8.04
N GLY A 269 -7.87 11.93 -7.62
CA GLY A 269 -6.79 12.28 -8.53
C GLY A 269 -5.69 11.23 -8.69
N TRP A 270 -5.77 10.08 -8.01
CA TRP A 270 -4.83 8.99 -8.23
C TRP A 270 -5.19 8.21 -9.49
N ASN A 271 -4.22 7.99 -10.38
CA ASN A 271 -4.43 7.20 -11.58
C ASN A 271 -4.48 5.70 -11.25
N LEU A 272 -5.59 5.03 -11.60
CA LEU A 272 -5.69 3.57 -11.49
C LEU A 272 -4.99 2.91 -12.69
N HIS A 273 -3.85 2.27 -12.44
CA HIS A 273 -3.12 1.51 -13.48
C HIS A 273 -3.75 0.15 -13.76
N GLY A 274 -4.36 -0.48 -12.76
CA GLY A 274 -5.06 -1.75 -12.95
C GLY A 274 -5.26 -2.52 -11.65
N ILE A 275 -5.90 -3.69 -11.77
CA ILE A 275 -6.17 -4.60 -10.66
C ILE A 275 -5.68 -5.99 -11.04
N VAL A 276 -4.70 -6.50 -10.29
CA VAL A 276 -4.24 -7.89 -10.35
C VAL A 276 -5.18 -8.76 -9.52
N LYS A 277 -5.56 -9.91 -10.07
CA LYS A 277 -6.48 -10.87 -9.46
C LYS A 277 -5.82 -12.27 -9.44
N PRO A 278 -6.21 -13.16 -8.50
CA PRO A 278 -5.90 -14.58 -8.63
C PRO A 278 -6.49 -15.15 -9.93
N ASN A 279 -5.97 -16.29 -10.38
CA ASN A 279 -6.39 -16.92 -11.65
C ASN A 279 -7.83 -17.45 -11.60
#